data_AF-A0A3B0P8I8-F1
#
_entry.id   AF-A0A3B0P8I8-F1
#
_cell.length_a   1.000
_cell.length_b   1.000
_cell.length_c   1.000
_cell.angle_alpha   90.00
_cell.angle_beta   90.00
_cell.angle_gamma   90.00
#
_symmetry.space_group_name_H-M   'P 1'
#
loop_
_entity.id
_entity.type
_entity.pdbx_description
1 polymer ?
#
loop_
_entity_poly.entity_id
_entity_poly.type
_entity_poly.pdbx_seq_one_letter_code
_entity_poly.pdbx_strand_id
1 'polypeptide(L)'
;MNSYFKGNINSFKTYAMFENIYSFDYFIADSPKAALILEKKYIDQYRPKYNIMLLDDKQYPYLNIKIKDSLEIKQTYRVSKNSEFNIYYGPYPQSHLFKFVKILQRIFLYNQGLLIKDKPKMYW
;
A
#
# COMPACT_ATOMS: atom_id res chain seq x y z
N MET A 1 3.92 -22.52 11.60
CA MET A 1 4.95 -22.55 12.66
C MET A 1 5.71 -23.87 12.71
N ASN A 2 5.02 -25.02 12.73
CA ASN A 2 5.66 -26.35 12.80
C ASN A 2 6.74 -26.62 11.74
N SER A 3 6.69 -25.98 10.57
CA SER A 3 7.73 -26.13 9.54
C SER A 3 9.12 -25.64 9.98
N TYR A 4 9.20 -24.65 10.87
CA TYR A 4 10.49 -24.12 11.35
C TYR A 4 11.13 -24.99 12.44
N PHE A 5 10.32 -25.73 13.20
CA PHE A 5 10.77 -26.57 14.31
C PHE A 5 11.02 -28.03 13.94
N LYS A 6 10.55 -28.48 12.76
CA LYS A 6 10.68 -29.88 12.31
C LYS A 6 12.05 -30.22 11.70
N GLY A 7 13.08 -29.39 11.92
CA GLY A 7 14.47 -29.69 11.53
C GLY A 7 14.77 -29.66 10.02
N ASN A 8 13.78 -29.43 9.16
CA ASN A 8 13.95 -29.36 7.70
C ASN A 8 14.33 -27.93 7.25
N ILE A 9 15.41 -27.40 7.84
CA ILE A 9 15.89 -26.05 7.57
C ILE A 9 16.76 -26.07 6.31
N ASN A 10 16.11 -26.00 5.15
CA ASN A 10 16.77 -26.13 3.84
C ASN A 10 17.58 -24.89 3.40
N SER A 11 17.87 -23.95 4.30
CA SER A 11 18.62 -22.72 3.97
C SER A 11 19.50 -22.28 5.14
N PHE A 12 20.79 -22.06 4.85
CA PHE A 12 21.78 -21.50 5.78
C PHE A 12 21.29 -20.19 6.43
N LYS A 13 20.54 -19.37 5.68
CA LYS A 13 19.97 -18.12 6.18
C LYS A 13 18.93 -18.34 7.28
N THR A 14 18.08 -19.35 7.12
CA THR A 14 17.04 -19.69 8.10
C THR A 14 17.66 -20.28 9.37
N TYR A 15 18.73 -21.07 9.24
CA TYR A 15 19.48 -21.58 10.39
C TYR A 15 20.13 -20.44 11.19
N ALA A 16 20.87 -19.55 10.52
CA ALA A 16 21.48 -18.38 11.15
C ALA A 16 20.44 -17.41 11.74
N MET A 17 19.23 -17.32 11.16
CA MET A 17 18.14 -16.58 11.78
C MET A 17 17.75 -17.23 13.10
N PHE A 18 17.52 -18.55 13.11
CA PHE A 18 17.05 -19.31 14.26
C PHE A 18 18.00 -19.23 15.45
N GLU A 19 19.32 -19.30 15.22
CA GLU A 19 20.33 -19.14 16.27
C GLU A 19 20.30 -17.76 16.95
N ASN A 20 19.79 -16.74 16.26
CA ASN A 20 19.72 -15.37 16.77
C ASN A 20 18.33 -14.99 17.31
N ILE A 21 17.37 -15.92 17.35
CA ILE A 21 16.02 -15.66 17.90
C ILE A 21 16.08 -15.72 19.42
N TYR A 22 15.71 -14.61 20.08
CA TYR A 22 15.44 -14.59 21.51
C TYR A 22 13.95 -14.70 21.83
N SER A 23 13.10 -14.03 21.02
CA SER A 23 11.64 -14.02 21.16
C SER A 23 10.97 -13.87 19.80
N PHE A 24 9.66 -14.10 19.74
CA PHE A 24 8.85 -13.86 18.56
C PHE A 24 7.47 -13.31 18.96
N ASP A 25 6.88 -12.55 18.04
CA ASP A 25 5.51 -12.06 18.13
C ASP A 25 4.73 -12.49 16.89
N TYR A 26 3.40 -12.53 16.99
CA TYR A 26 2.52 -12.75 15.84
C TYR A 26 1.34 -11.77 15.86
N PHE A 27 0.92 -11.38 14.66
CA PHE A 27 -0.23 -10.50 14.46
C PHE A 27 -1.32 -11.28 13.73
N ILE A 28 -2.52 -11.31 14.31
CA ILE A 28 -3.69 -11.91 13.65
C ILE A 28 -4.27 -10.88 12.68
N ALA A 29 -4.54 -11.30 11.45
CA ALA A 29 -5.16 -10.48 10.42
C ALA A 29 -6.50 -11.09 10.01
N ASP A 30 -7.47 -10.24 9.68
CA ASP A 30 -8.84 -10.67 9.34
C ASP A 30 -8.95 -11.44 8.02
N SER A 31 -7.93 -11.35 7.16
CA SER A 31 -7.88 -12.07 5.89
C SER A 31 -6.45 -12.27 5.38
N PRO A 32 -6.22 -13.23 4.46
CA PRO A 32 -4.91 -13.40 3.82
C PRO A 32 -4.39 -12.12 3.13
N LYS A 33 -5.30 -11.31 2.56
CA LYS A 33 -4.92 -10.03 1.94
C LYS A 33 -4.48 -8.99 2.97
N ALA A 34 -5.18 -8.91 4.10
CA ALA A 34 -4.79 -8.02 5.20
C ALA A 34 -3.44 -8.43 5.80
N ALA A 35 -3.18 -9.74 5.92
CA ALA A 35 -1.89 -10.27 6.38
C ALA A 35 -0.72 -9.82 5.49
N LEU A 36 -0.88 -9.89 4.16
CA LEU A 36 0.13 -9.42 3.20
C LEU A 36 0.41 -7.91 3.33
N ILE A 37 -0.63 -7.10 3.56
CA ILE A 37 -0.48 -5.65 3.75
C ILE A 37 0.27 -5.36 5.06
N LEU A 38 -0.08 -6.04 6.15
CA LEU A 38 0.59 -5.93 7.45
C LEU A 38 2.05 -6.37 7.38
N GLU A 39 2.33 -7.48 6.71
CA GLU A 39 3.68 -7.99 6.48
C GLU A 39 4.55 -6.93 5.78
N LYS A 40 4.07 -6.40 4.65
CA LYS A 40 4.79 -5.35 3.90
C LYS A 40 5.05 -4.12 4.79
N LYS A 41 4.05 -3.68 5.56
CA LYS A 41 4.18 -2.54 6.47
C LYS A 41 5.31 -2.75 7.49
N TYR A 42 5.39 -3.93 8.09
CA TYR A 42 6.43 -4.22 9.09
C TYR A 42 7.81 -4.44 8.47
N ILE A 43 7.89 -5.03 7.27
CA ILE A 43 9.15 -5.12 6.52
C ILE A 43 9.68 -3.72 6.22
N ASP A 44 8.81 -2.82 5.74
CA ASP A 44 9.20 -1.45 5.39
C ASP A 44 9.61 -0.63 6.62
N GLN A 45 8.95 -0.85 7.77
CA GLN A 45 9.24 -0.16 9.03
C GLN A 45 10.52 -0.65 9.71
N TYR A 46 10.72 -1.96 9.81
CA TYR A 46 11.80 -2.55 10.62
C TYR A 46 13.00 -3.04 9.79
N ARG A 47 12.87 -3.16 8.46
CA ARG A 47 13.92 -3.65 7.55
C ARG A 47 14.70 -4.87 8.11
N PRO A 48 14.00 -5.95 8.52
CA PRO A 48 14.63 -7.07 9.23
C PRO A 48 15.73 -7.74 8.40
N LYS A 49 16.89 -7.96 9.04
CA LYS A 49 18.13 -8.50 8.42
C LYS A 49 17.92 -9.76 7.56
N TYR A 50 17.06 -10.67 8.03
CA TYR A 50 16.84 -11.95 7.37
C TYR A 50 15.73 -11.92 6.31
N ASN A 51 15.02 -10.81 6.13
CA ASN A 51 14.02 -10.70 5.09
C ASN A 51 14.67 -10.39 3.74
N ILE A 52 14.39 -11.19 2.71
CA ILE A 52 14.88 -10.88 1.36
C ILE A 52 13.98 -9.78 0.81
N MET A 53 14.55 -8.60 0.57
CA MET A 53 13.87 -7.57 -0.19
C MET A 53 13.84 -8.02 -1.65
N LEU A 54 12.76 -8.69 -2.04
CA LEU A 54 12.42 -8.82 -3.45
C LEU A 54 12.13 -7.40 -3.93
N LEU A 55 13.05 -6.84 -4.73
CA LEU A 55 12.92 -5.56 -5.42
C LEU A 55 11.79 -5.54 -6.45
N ASP A 56 10.94 -6.58 -6.48
CA ASP A 56 9.78 -6.61 -7.35
C ASP A 56 8.84 -5.48 -6.91
N ASP A 57 8.72 -4.48 -7.77
CA ASP A 57 8.20 -3.13 -7.56
C ASP A 57 6.67 -3.09 -7.35
N LYS A 58 6.10 -4.10 -6.69
CA LYS A 58 4.69 -4.16 -6.30
C LYS A 58 4.49 -3.35 -5.02
N GLN A 59 4.81 -2.07 -5.09
CA GLN A 59 4.27 -1.10 -4.14
C GLN A 59 2.76 -1.08 -4.32
N TYR A 60 2.01 -1.22 -3.24
CA TYR A 60 0.56 -1.09 -3.31
C TYR A 60 0.22 0.37 -3.59
N PRO A 61 -0.52 0.68 -4.66
CA PRO A 61 -0.85 2.06 -4.94
C PRO A 61 -1.84 2.60 -3.91
N TYR A 62 -1.72 3.90 -3.68
CA TYR A 62 -2.62 4.73 -2.89
C TYR A 62 -3.49 5.54 -3.84
N LEU A 63 -4.71 5.82 -3.43
CA LEU A 63 -5.54 6.87 -4.00
C LEU A 63 -5.09 8.20 -3.43
N ASN A 64 -4.66 9.13 -4.28
CA ASN A 64 -4.37 10.50 -3.91
C ASN A 64 -5.47 11.42 -4.44
N ILE A 65 -6.10 12.16 -3.53
CA ILE A 65 -7.05 13.23 -3.82
C ILE A 65 -6.40 14.54 -3.40
N LYS A 66 -6.16 15.43 -4.36
CA LYS A 66 -5.61 16.76 -4.10
C LYS A 66 -6.69 17.82 -4.33
N ILE A 67 -6.90 18.67 -3.34
CA ILE A 67 -7.90 19.74 -3.35
C ILE A 67 -7.19 21.06 -3.04
N LYS A 68 -6.91 21.86 -4.07
CA LYS A 68 -6.33 23.20 -3.91
C LYS A 68 -7.05 24.21 -4.79
N ASP A 69 -6.57 24.36 -6.02
CA ASP A 69 -7.17 25.22 -7.05
C ASP A 69 -8.11 24.41 -7.95
N SER A 70 -7.86 23.10 -8.04
CA SER A 70 -8.67 22.12 -8.75
C SER A 70 -8.65 20.79 -7.99
N LEU A 71 -9.64 19.93 -8.26
CA LEU A 71 -9.66 18.56 -7.79
C LEU A 71 -8.80 17.69 -8.72
N GLU A 72 -7.76 17.08 -8.18
CA GLU A 72 -7.01 16.01 -8.86
C GLU A 72 -7.26 14.68 -8.15
N ILE A 73 -7.71 13.66 -8.88
CA ILE A 73 -7.83 12.28 -8.38
C ILE A 73 -6.86 11.40 -9.16
N LYS A 74 -5.89 10.79 -8.49
CA LYS A 74 -4.87 9.94 -9.15
C LYS A 74 -4.45 8.77 -8.28
N GLN A 75 -3.96 7.71 -8.90
CA GLN A 75 -3.23 6.67 -8.18
C GLN A 75 -1.76 7.10 -8.03
N THR A 76 -1.14 6.80 -6.88
CA THR A 76 0.27 7.08 -6.60
C THR A 76 0.89 5.93 -5.83
N TYR A 77 2.17 5.66 -6.06
CA TYR A 77 2.95 4.70 -5.26
C TYR A 77 3.73 5.39 -4.14
N ARG A 78 3.75 6.73 -4.15
CA ARG A 78 4.47 7.55 -3.18
C ARG A 78 3.50 8.41 -2.38
N VAL A 79 3.69 8.41 -1.07
CA VAL A 79 2.96 9.26 -0.12
C VAL A 79 3.90 10.38 0.33
N SER A 80 3.49 11.63 0.16
CA SER A 80 4.21 12.78 0.72
C SER A 80 3.58 13.18 2.04
N LYS A 81 4.38 13.31 3.10
CA LYS A 81 3.88 13.74 4.42
C LYS A 81 3.66 15.26 4.50
N ASN A 82 4.31 16.04 3.64
CA ASN A 82 4.33 17.51 3.72
C ASN A 82 3.36 18.18 2.71
N SER A 83 2.31 17.48 2.32
CA SER A 83 1.37 17.97 1.32
C SER A 83 0.05 18.38 1.96
N GLU A 84 -0.07 19.67 2.29
CA GLU A 84 -1.23 20.28 2.94
C GLU A 84 -2.56 20.02 2.21
N PHE A 85 -2.50 19.87 0.88
CA PHE A 85 -3.68 19.70 0.03
C PHE A 85 -3.91 18.28 -0.47
N ASN A 86 -3.12 17.27 -0.08
CA ASN A 86 -3.26 15.90 -0.58
C ASN A 86 -3.78 14.97 0.52
N ILE A 87 -4.81 14.21 0.17
CA ILE A 87 -5.42 13.18 1.00
C ILE A 87 -5.10 11.83 0.36
N TYR A 88 -4.48 10.94 1.13
CA TYR A 88 -4.10 9.60 0.67
C TYR A 88 -4.99 8.53 1.29
N TYR A 89 -5.61 7.68 0.47
CA TYR A 89 -6.34 6.48 0.89
C TYR A 89 -5.60 5.23 0.39
N GLY A 90 -5.59 4.16 1.18
CA GLY A 90 -4.89 2.91 0.85
C GLY A 90 -3.92 2.49 1.96
N PRO A 91 -3.01 1.52 1.72
CA PRO A 91 -2.61 0.91 0.44
C PRO A 91 -3.64 -0.07 -0.16
N TYR A 92 -3.84 -0.04 -1.48
CA TYR A 92 -4.77 -0.96 -2.16
C TYR A 92 -4.03 -2.16 -2.77
N PRO A 93 -4.39 -3.42 -2.41
CA PRO A 93 -3.86 -4.61 -3.06
C PRO A 93 -4.30 -4.63 -4.53
N GLN A 94 -3.31 -4.60 -5.43
CA GLN A 94 -3.44 -4.20 -6.84
C GLN A 94 -4.44 -5.08 -7.64
N SER A 95 -5.36 -4.41 -8.35
CA SER A 95 -6.06 -4.83 -9.59
C SER A 95 -7.21 -3.86 -9.94
N HIS A 96 -7.86 -3.26 -8.93
CA HIS A 96 -9.09 -2.48 -9.11
C HIS A 96 -8.96 -0.97 -8.92
N LEU A 97 -7.89 -0.48 -8.26
CA LEU A 97 -7.75 0.95 -7.96
C LEU A 97 -7.77 1.82 -9.22
N PHE A 98 -7.12 1.38 -10.30
CA PHE A 98 -7.13 2.11 -11.57
C PHE A 98 -8.55 2.32 -12.13
N LYS A 99 -9.40 1.28 -12.08
CA LYS A 99 -10.80 1.36 -12.51
C LYS A 99 -11.58 2.30 -11.59
N PHE A 100 -11.36 2.21 -10.29
CA PHE A 100 -12.00 3.07 -9.29
C PHE A 100 -11.64 4.55 -9.50
N VAL A 101 -10.36 4.86 -9.71
CA VAL A 101 -9.88 6.21 -10.04
C VAL A 101 -10.56 6.74 -11.30
N LYS A 102 -10.67 5.92 -12.37
CA LYS A 102 -11.37 6.33 -13.60
C LYS A 102 -12.85 6.65 -13.35
N ILE A 103 -13.53 5.86 -12.52
CA ILE A 103 -14.93 6.10 -12.17
C ILE A 103 -15.06 7.41 -11.40
N LEU A 104 -14.23 7.62 -10.37
CA LEU A 104 -14.21 8.87 -9.60
C LEU A 104 -13.94 10.08 -10.50
N GLN A 105 -12.94 10.00 -11.36
CA GLN A 105 -12.65 11.06 -12.32
C GLN A 105 -13.87 11.35 -13.19
N ARG A 106 -14.53 10.33 -13.75
CA ARG A 106 -15.72 10.51 -14.59
C ARG A 106 -16.89 11.18 -13.86
N ILE A 107 -17.10 10.85 -12.58
CA ILE A 107 -18.18 11.43 -11.77
C ILE A 107 -17.88 12.89 -11.39
N PHE A 108 -16.64 13.16 -10.98
CA PHE A 108 -16.28 14.44 -10.38
C PHE A 108 -15.74 15.46 -11.39
N LEU A 109 -14.93 15.03 -12.37
CA LEU A 109 -14.22 15.90 -13.30
C LEU A 109 -14.91 16.06 -14.66
N TYR A 110 -15.93 15.25 -14.97
CA TYR A 110 -16.62 15.30 -16.26
C TYR A 110 -18.12 15.55 -16.08
N ASN A 111 -18.69 16.35 -16.97
CA ASN A 111 -20.15 16.50 -17.14
C ASN A 111 -20.49 16.23 -18.60
N GLN A 112 -21.42 15.31 -18.87
CA GLN A 112 -21.78 14.88 -20.23
C GLN A 112 -20.57 14.47 -21.11
N GLY A 113 -19.50 13.96 -20.49
CA GLY A 113 -18.28 13.54 -21.19
C GLY A 113 -17.27 14.68 -21.47
N LEU A 114 -17.59 15.92 -21.12
CA LEU A 114 -16.68 17.06 -21.21
C LEU A 114 -16.02 17.34 -19.87
N LEU A 115 -14.72 17.67 -19.89
CA LEU A 115 -13.98 18.07 -18.68
C LEU A 115 -14.57 19.38 -18.13
N ILE A 116 -14.87 19.41 -16.84
CA ILE A 116 -15.39 20.59 -16.17
C ILE A 116 -14.23 21.56 -15.93
N LYS A 117 -14.20 22.67 -16.69
CA LYS A 117 -13.12 23.66 -16.63
C LYS A 117 -13.27 24.63 -15.46
N ASP A 118 -14.49 25.07 -15.18
CA ASP A 118 -14.79 26.10 -14.17
C ASP A 118 -15.85 25.59 -13.20
N LYS A 119 -15.44 24.81 -12.20
CA LYS A 119 -16.35 24.41 -11.11
C LYS A 119 -16.20 25.41 -9.96
N PRO A 120 -17.29 26.03 -9.46
CA PRO A 120 -17.23 26.89 -8.29
C PRO A 120 -16.62 26.15 -7.10
N LYS A 121 -15.79 26.82 -6.29
CA LYS A 121 -15.19 26.24 -5.07
C LYS A 121 -16.24 25.64 -4.13
N MET A 122 -17.47 26.13 -4.17
CA MET A 122 -18.60 25.65 -3.36
C MET A 122 -19.01 24.19 -3.63
N TYR A 123 -18.52 23.57 -4.71
CA TYR A 123 -18.76 22.15 -5.01
C TYR A 123 -17.66 21.20 -4.50
N TRP A 124 -16.61 21.71 -3.85
CA TRP A 124 -15.44 20.93 -3.43
C TRP A 124 -15.09 21.14 -1.96
#